data_AF-A0A1I7EQ14-F1
#
_entry.id   AF-A0A1I7EQ14-F1
#
_cell.length_a   1.000
_cell.length_b   1.000
_cell.length_c   1.000
_cell.angle_alpha   90.00
_cell.angle_beta   90.00
_cell.angle_gamma   90.00
#
_symmetry.space_group_name_H-M   'P 1'
#
loop_
_entity.id
_entity.type
_entity.pdbx_description
1 polymer ?
#
loop_
_entity_poly.entity_id
_entity_poly.type
_entity_poly.pdbx_seq_one_letter_code
_entity_poly.pdbx_strand_id
1 'polypeptide(L)'
;MPAETIASEESWIIIVATQENQEKEETNAEAVKSAFGAKNRARLIARYFAEGEDTQCAAVDAWAHVYRLLLWIDQTTGLAHCYESDKSQPGKPWYGRSLAFHDWLSNALGTSPADLAHRIDWLFLRATEDLAAEVLRRAVKIEHATRQQRAPYSGRGFPKPGEDPELMTIVKDALDKYLGTPPPDEVWQRLIQQIRQYLTLENKRKNLVGEGFEDVLAEIVRRTCSASPLDVRARRLLQDIPGFNPPKKNEKPNKVDLAIVRPSMRTLVTAKWSVRADREKQFAADFGDYVQAESDGKPFEYVFVTNEFDPARLMRACEKLATNAPMFTHVVHISTDALKATYSGSKEPSMRRIVEFIDSGRLISLERWLTLLQTA
;
A
#
# COMPACT_ATOMS: atom_id res chain seq x y z
N MET A 1 -36.66 -16.30 53.64
CA MET A 1 -36.78 -15.21 52.66
C MET A 1 -35.57 -15.28 51.75
N PRO A 2 -35.72 -15.54 50.45
CA PRO A 2 -34.62 -15.41 49.49
C PRO A 2 -34.50 -13.95 49.04
N ALA A 3 -33.27 -13.47 48.88
CA ALA A 3 -32.95 -12.16 48.34
C ALA A 3 -32.89 -12.25 46.81
N GLU A 4 -33.79 -11.55 46.13
CA GLU A 4 -33.72 -11.33 44.68
C GLU A 4 -32.67 -10.25 44.36
N THR A 5 -31.77 -10.59 43.44
CA THR A 5 -30.76 -9.69 42.90
C THR A 5 -31.38 -8.90 41.75
N ILE A 6 -31.67 -7.62 41.98
CA ILE A 6 -32.12 -6.68 40.93
C ILE A 6 -30.87 -6.10 40.27
N ALA A 7 -30.52 -6.61 39.08
CA ALA A 7 -29.57 -5.95 38.19
C ALA A 7 -30.25 -4.68 37.64
N SER A 8 -29.68 -3.50 37.91
CA SER A 8 -30.27 -2.21 37.55
C SER A 8 -30.25 -1.96 36.04
N GLU A 9 -31.32 -1.34 35.53
CA GLU A 9 -31.51 -0.95 34.12
C GLU A 9 -30.36 -0.10 33.55
N GLU A 10 -29.64 0.64 34.40
CA GLU A 10 -28.48 1.44 34.00
C GLU A 10 -27.29 0.59 33.52
N SER A 11 -27.10 -0.62 34.07
CA SER A 11 -26.07 -1.53 33.60
C SER A 11 -26.39 -2.11 32.21
N TRP A 12 -27.67 -2.32 31.91
CA TRP A 12 -28.11 -2.82 30.60
C TRP A 12 -27.96 -1.75 29.50
N ILE A 13 -28.29 -0.49 29.80
CA ILE A 13 -28.18 0.63 28.85
C ILE A 13 -26.72 0.89 28.45
N ILE A 14 -25.77 0.78 29.39
CA ILE A 14 -24.34 0.95 29.11
C ILE A 14 -23.80 -0.21 28.27
N ILE A 15 -24.23 -1.45 28.52
CA ILE A 15 -23.81 -2.64 27.76
C ILE A 15 -24.35 -2.61 26.32
N VAL A 16 -25.60 -2.18 26.12
CA VAL A 16 -26.21 -2.09 24.77
C VAL A 16 -25.60 -0.95 23.96
N ALA A 17 -25.35 0.22 24.56
CA ALA A 17 -24.71 1.34 23.88
C ALA A 17 -23.24 1.08 23.49
N THR A 18 -22.53 0.23 24.25
CA THR A 18 -21.17 -0.20 23.90
C THR A 18 -21.16 -1.27 22.81
N GLN A 19 -22.14 -2.18 22.79
CA GLN A 19 -22.31 -3.17 21.72
C GLN A 19 -22.70 -2.54 20.36
N GLU A 20 -23.57 -1.52 20.35
CA GLU A 20 -24.01 -0.88 19.09
C GLU A 20 -22.97 0.07 18.47
N ASN A 21 -22.13 0.72 19.29
CA ASN A 21 -20.97 1.47 18.78
C ASN A 21 -19.90 0.53 18.20
N GLN A 22 -19.73 -0.65 18.79
CA GLN A 22 -18.92 -1.72 18.20
C GLN A 22 -19.49 -2.17 16.85
N GLU A 23 -20.80 -2.40 16.72
CA GLU A 23 -21.41 -2.80 15.44
C GLU A 23 -21.28 -1.73 14.32
N LYS A 24 -21.31 -0.43 14.66
CA LYS A 24 -21.11 0.67 13.68
C LYS A 24 -19.66 0.79 13.20
N GLU A 25 -18.70 0.64 14.11
CA GLU A 25 -17.29 0.54 13.74
C GLU A 25 -17.03 -0.75 12.95
N GLU A 26 -17.65 -1.86 13.33
CA GLU A 26 -17.56 -3.15 12.64
C GLU A 26 -18.14 -3.10 11.23
N THR A 27 -19.30 -2.47 11.02
CA THR A 27 -19.93 -2.40 9.68
C THR A 27 -19.17 -1.51 8.69
N ASN A 28 -18.60 -0.38 9.15
CA ASN A 28 -17.68 0.43 8.34
C ASN A 28 -16.34 -0.28 8.13
N ALA A 29 -15.80 -0.93 9.16
CA ALA A 29 -14.59 -1.72 9.06
C ALA A 29 -14.77 -2.91 8.11
N GLU A 30 -15.94 -3.54 8.06
CA GLU A 30 -16.28 -4.61 7.12
C GLU A 30 -16.39 -4.13 5.68
N ALA A 31 -17.05 -2.99 5.44
CA ALA A 31 -17.13 -2.42 4.10
C ALA A 31 -15.72 -2.05 3.59
N VAL A 32 -14.90 -1.44 4.44
CA VAL A 32 -13.49 -1.13 4.13
C VAL A 32 -12.67 -2.40 3.95
N LYS A 33 -12.83 -3.41 4.81
CA LYS A 33 -12.15 -4.71 4.70
C LYS A 33 -12.57 -5.45 3.44
N SER A 34 -13.81 -5.32 3.02
CA SER A 34 -14.30 -5.88 1.75
C SER A 34 -13.65 -5.17 0.57
N ALA A 35 -13.65 -3.83 0.54
CA ALA A 35 -13.14 -3.05 -0.59
C ALA A 35 -11.60 -3.07 -0.71
N PHE A 36 -10.88 -3.01 0.41
CA PHE A 36 -9.41 -2.96 0.43
C PHE A 36 -8.76 -4.29 0.78
N GLY A 37 -9.53 -5.34 1.06
CA GLY A 37 -9.02 -6.65 1.47
C GLY A 37 -8.49 -7.51 0.33
N ALA A 38 -7.78 -8.58 0.70
CA ALA A 38 -7.07 -9.46 -0.22
C ALA A 38 -7.92 -10.00 -1.37
N LYS A 39 -9.17 -10.40 -1.10
CA LYS A 39 -10.08 -10.92 -2.14
C LYS A 39 -10.38 -9.86 -3.21
N ASN A 40 -10.66 -8.63 -2.80
CA ASN A 40 -10.97 -7.57 -3.75
C ASN A 40 -9.72 -7.09 -4.49
N ARG A 41 -8.58 -6.96 -3.80
CA ARG A 41 -7.30 -6.65 -4.47
C ARG A 41 -6.95 -7.68 -5.53
N ALA A 42 -7.06 -8.97 -5.23
CA ALA A 42 -6.81 -10.03 -6.21
C ALA A 42 -7.75 -9.91 -7.43
N ARG A 43 -9.04 -9.64 -7.21
CA ARG A 43 -10.01 -9.39 -8.30
C ARG A 43 -9.62 -8.17 -9.15
N LEU A 44 -9.26 -7.05 -8.50
CA LEU A 44 -8.90 -5.81 -9.17
C LEU A 44 -7.60 -5.95 -9.96
N ILE A 45 -6.58 -6.60 -9.39
CA ILE A 45 -5.31 -6.89 -10.09
C ILE A 45 -5.57 -7.79 -11.30
N ALA A 46 -6.35 -8.86 -11.15
CA ALA A 46 -6.71 -9.72 -12.27
C ALA A 46 -7.47 -8.96 -13.37
N ARG A 47 -8.39 -8.06 -12.97
CA ARG A 47 -9.12 -7.18 -13.88
C ARG A 47 -8.18 -6.24 -14.64
N TYR A 48 -7.24 -5.58 -13.96
CA TYR A 48 -6.27 -4.69 -14.59
C TYR A 48 -5.49 -5.39 -15.70
N PHE A 49 -4.98 -6.60 -15.45
CA PHE A 49 -4.24 -7.35 -16.46
C PHE A 49 -5.14 -8.03 -17.51
N ALA A 50 -6.44 -8.15 -17.29
CA ALA A 50 -7.39 -8.65 -18.27
C ALA A 50 -7.90 -7.57 -19.22
N GLU A 51 -7.97 -6.32 -18.75
CA GLU A 51 -8.39 -5.14 -19.54
C GLU A 51 -7.25 -4.55 -20.38
N GLY A 52 -5.99 -4.87 -20.07
CA GLY A 52 -4.83 -4.41 -20.82
C GLY A 52 -4.69 -5.10 -22.18
N GLU A 53 -4.14 -4.38 -23.17
CA GLU A 53 -3.81 -4.94 -24.48
C GLU A 53 -2.71 -6.02 -24.38
N ASP A 54 -1.84 -5.93 -23.37
CA ASP A 54 -0.80 -6.91 -23.06
C ASP A 54 -1.27 -7.96 -22.04
N THR A 55 -1.85 -9.04 -22.56
CA THR A 55 -2.16 -10.24 -21.76
C THR A 55 -0.91 -10.93 -21.21
N GLN A 56 0.25 -10.73 -21.85
CA GLN A 56 1.56 -11.19 -21.38
C GLN A 56 2.35 -10.02 -20.78
N CYS A 57 2.69 -10.12 -19.49
CA CYS A 57 3.53 -9.14 -18.81
C CYS A 57 5.00 -9.39 -19.17
N ALA A 58 5.55 -8.65 -20.13
CA ALA A 58 6.98 -8.69 -20.42
C ALA A 58 7.80 -8.18 -19.23
N ALA A 59 9.02 -8.71 -19.04
CA ALA A 59 9.88 -8.31 -17.93
C ALA A 59 10.25 -6.82 -17.98
N VAL A 60 10.45 -6.28 -19.19
CA VAL A 60 10.79 -4.87 -19.43
C VAL A 60 9.69 -3.89 -19.01
N ASP A 61 8.42 -4.32 -19.09
CA ASP A 61 7.26 -3.48 -18.75
C ASP A 61 6.77 -3.68 -17.31
N ALA A 62 7.33 -4.65 -16.58
CA ALA A 62 6.91 -5.01 -15.23
C ALA A 62 6.89 -3.80 -14.27
N TRP A 63 7.92 -2.95 -14.33
CA TRP A 63 8.00 -1.75 -13.50
C TRP A 63 6.82 -0.79 -13.75
N ALA A 64 6.40 -0.65 -15.01
CA ALA A 64 5.33 0.24 -15.41
C ALA A 64 4.01 -0.25 -14.82
N HIS A 65 3.76 -1.56 -14.80
CA HIS A 65 2.57 -2.10 -14.15
C HIS A 65 2.56 -1.86 -12.63
N VAL A 66 3.70 -1.99 -11.96
CA VAL A 66 3.81 -1.66 -10.52
C VAL A 66 3.43 -0.20 -10.28
N TYR A 67 3.98 0.74 -11.04
CA TYR A 67 3.67 2.16 -10.88
C TYR A 67 2.23 2.51 -11.25
N ARG A 68 1.71 1.98 -12.36
CA ARG A 68 0.30 2.17 -12.75
C ARG A 68 -0.68 1.71 -11.67
N LEU A 69 -0.39 0.61 -11.00
CA LEU A 69 -1.26 0.04 -9.97
C LEU A 69 -1.15 0.74 -8.61
N LEU A 70 0.06 1.13 -8.19
CA LEU A 70 0.34 1.45 -6.78
C LEU A 70 0.94 2.83 -6.52
N LEU A 71 1.60 3.45 -7.50
CA LEU A 71 2.17 4.78 -7.32
C LEU A 71 1.04 5.81 -7.32
N TRP A 72 1.19 6.91 -6.59
CA TRP A 72 0.19 7.96 -6.49
C TRP A 72 0.81 9.35 -6.63
N ILE A 73 -0.05 10.34 -6.87
CA ILE A 73 0.31 11.75 -6.79
C ILE A 73 0.21 12.20 -5.33
N ASP A 74 1.31 12.72 -4.80
CA ASP A 74 1.36 13.35 -3.50
C ASP A 74 0.59 14.67 -3.53
N GLN A 75 -0.51 14.75 -2.79
CA GLN A 75 -1.39 15.91 -2.78
C GLN A 75 -0.70 17.19 -2.27
N THR A 76 0.35 17.08 -1.45
CA THR A 76 1.02 18.28 -0.92
C THR A 76 1.98 18.91 -1.93
N THR A 77 2.45 18.13 -2.91
CA THR A 77 3.40 18.61 -3.92
C THR A 77 2.80 18.67 -5.32
N GLY A 78 1.72 17.93 -5.58
CA GLY A 78 1.16 17.72 -6.92
C GLY A 78 2.01 16.81 -7.81
N LEU A 79 3.04 16.16 -7.26
CA LEU A 79 3.99 15.34 -8.01
C LEU A 79 3.86 13.84 -7.68
N ALA A 80 4.48 12.99 -8.49
CA ALA A 80 4.49 11.57 -8.24
C ALA A 80 5.29 11.28 -6.96
N HIS A 81 4.72 10.50 -6.05
CA HIS A 81 5.32 10.27 -4.75
C HIS A 81 6.56 9.37 -4.83
N CYS A 82 7.75 9.92 -4.61
CA CYS A 82 8.99 9.16 -4.50
C CYS A 82 9.66 9.24 -3.13
N TYR A 83 9.34 10.24 -2.30
CA TYR A 83 9.99 10.45 -1.00
C TYR A 83 9.05 11.12 0.01
N GLU A 84 9.50 11.25 1.26
CA GLU A 84 8.73 11.86 2.35
C GLU A 84 8.22 13.26 1.98
N SER A 85 6.90 13.43 2.04
CA SER A 85 6.19 14.61 1.53
C SER A 85 6.72 15.92 2.12
N ASP A 86 7.06 15.94 3.42
CA ASP A 86 7.61 17.12 4.11
C ASP A 86 9.02 17.50 3.66
N LYS A 87 9.76 16.55 3.09
CA LYS A 87 11.09 16.76 2.50
C LYS A 87 11.03 17.15 1.04
N SER A 88 9.93 16.83 0.35
CA SER A 88 9.75 17.08 -1.07
C SER A 88 8.97 18.35 -1.40
N GLN A 89 8.62 19.20 -0.43
CA GLN A 89 7.92 20.48 -0.70
C GLN A 89 8.82 21.50 -1.42
N PRO A 90 8.25 22.47 -2.17
CA PRO A 90 8.99 23.57 -2.76
C PRO A 90 9.96 24.26 -1.77
N GLY A 91 11.18 24.51 -2.22
CA GLY A 91 12.26 25.08 -1.39
C GLY A 91 13.01 24.06 -0.52
N LYS A 92 12.58 22.79 -0.47
CA LYS A 92 13.32 21.71 0.20
C LYS A 92 14.27 21.00 -0.77
N PRO A 93 15.35 20.35 -0.27
CA PRO A 93 16.35 19.70 -1.12
C PRO A 93 15.80 18.62 -2.06
N TRP A 94 14.70 17.95 -1.70
CA TRP A 94 14.12 16.85 -2.48
C TRP A 94 13.09 17.27 -3.52
N TYR A 95 12.68 18.54 -3.57
CA TYR A 95 11.67 18.98 -4.54
C TYR A 95 12.14 18.85 -5.99
N GLY A 96 13.35 19.34 -6.30
CA GLY A 96 13.93 19.21 -7.65
C GLY A 96 14.07 17.76 -8.12
N ARG A 97 14.30 16.84 -7.18
CA ARG A 97 14.39 15.40 -7.44
C ARG A 97 13.02 14.78 -7.72
N SER A 98 12.01 15.22 -6.96
CA SER A 98 10.62 14.81 -7.17
C SER A 98 10.11 15.29 -8.53
N LEU A 99 10.51 16.49 -8.97
CA LEU A 99 10.25 16.99 -10.33
C LEU A 99 10.91 16.11 -11.40
N ALA A 100 12.20 15.79 -11.24
CA ALA A 100 12.93 14.93 -12.18
C ALA A 100 12.30 13.53 -12.28
N PHE A 101 11.89 12.94 -11.16
CA PHE A 101 11.17 11.67 -11.15
C PHE A 101 9.83 11.76 -11.87
N HIS A 102 9.03 12.77 -11.56
CA HIS A 102 7.70 12.97 -12.16
C HIS A 102 7.78 13.20 -13.68
N ASP A 103 8.74 14.00 -14.14
CA ASP A 103 9.01 14.23 -15.57
C ASP A 103 9.43 12.93 -16.26
N TRP A 104 10.43 12.22 -15.73
CA TRP A 104 10.86 10.93 -16.27
C TRP A 104 9.71 9.94 -16.37
N LEU A 105 8.92 9.81 -15.30
CA LEU A 105 7.82 8.85 -15.24
C LEU A 105 6.73 9.17 -16.28
N SER A 106 6.41 10.45 -16.45
CA SER A 106 5.42 10.90 -17.43
C SER A 106 5.88 10.56 -18.85
N ASN A 107 7.12 10.86 -19.17
CA ASN A 107 7.74 10.52 -20.46
C ASN A 107 7.79 9.00 -20.67
N ALA A 108 8.22 8.23 -19.66
CA ALA A 108 8.33 6.78 -19.73
C ALA A 108 6.98 6.07 -19.87
N LEU A 109 5.89 6.66 -19.34
CA LEU A 109 4.53 6.16 -19.51
C LEU A 109 3.80 6.74 -20.73
N GLY A 110 4.45 7.59 -21.52
CA GLY A 110 3.89 8.22 -22.72
C GLY A 110 2.72 9.15 -22.41
N THR A 111 2.78 9.88 -21.29
CA THR A 111 1.72 10.81 -20.84
C THR A 111 2.30 12.19 -20.55
N SER A 112 1.45 13.21 -20.53
CA SER A 112 1.85 14.53 -20.04
C SER A 112 2.03 14.49 -18.50
N PRO A 113 2.90 15.34 -17.92
CA PRO A 113 3.00 15.52 -16.47
C PRO A 113 1.65 15.82 -15.80
N ALA A 114 0.82 16.66 -16.43
CA ALA A 114 -0.51 17.02 -15.92
C ALA A 114 -1.49 15.83 -15.89
N ASP A 115 -1.35 14.90 -16.84
CA ASP A 115 -2.25 13.75 -16.98
C ASP A 115 -1.76 12.50 -16.25
N LEU A 116 -0.57 12.53 -15.65
CA LEU A 116 0.03 11.36 -15.00
C LEU A 116 -0.89 10.77 -13.91
N ALA A 117 -1.62 11.60 -13.17
CA ALA A 117 -2.58 11.17 -12.15
C ALA A 117 -3.62 10.18 -12.67
N HIS A 118 -4.00 10.27 -13.94
CA HIS A 118 -4.96 9.37 -14.58
C HIS A 118 -4.36 8.03 -15.02
N ARG A 119 -3.03 7.93 -15.01
CA ARG A 119 -2.27 6.76 -15.49
C ARG A 119 -1.74 5.91 -14.35
N ILE A 120 -1.75 6.41 -13.13
CA ILE A 120 -1.26 5.72 -11.94
C ILE A 120 -2.38 5.55 -10.91
N ASP A 121 -2.04 4.96 -9.77
CA ASP A 121 -2.93 4.78 -8.63
C ASP A 121 -4.18 3.93 -8.88
N TRP A 122 -4.15 3.10 -9.93
CA TRP A 122 -5.32 2.40 -10.44
C TRP A 122 -5.96 1.52 -9.36
N LEU A 123 -5.17 0.79 -8.58
CA LEU A 123 -5.69 -0.15 -7.58
C LEU A 123 -6.45 0.57 -6.46
N PHE A 124 -5.94 1.71 -5.99
CA PHE A 124 -6.59 2.49 -4.95
C PHE A 124 -7.86 3.17 -5.45
N LEU A 125 -7.83 3.74 -6.67
CA LEU A 125 -8.99 4.38 -7.27
C LEU A 125 -10.14 3.39 -7.45
N ARG A 126 -9.86 2.19 -7.99
CA ARG A 126 -10.90 1.14 -8.14
C ARG A 126 -11.40 0.58 -6.82
N ALA A 127 -10.52 0.40 -5.82
CA ALA A 127 -10.95 -0.01 -4.48
C ALA A 127 -11.83 1.06 -3.81
N THR A 128 -11.56 2.35 -4.08
CA THR A 128 -12.39 3.46 -3.60
C THR A 128 -13.76 3.49 -4.27
N GLU A 129 -13.83 3.23 -5.58
CA GLU A 129 -15.10 3.07 -6.31
C GLU A 129 -15.94 1.92 -5.74
N ASP A 130 -15.32 0.75 -5.50
CA ASP A 130 -15.99 -0.40 -4.89
C ASP A 130 -16.52 -0.07 -3.48
N LEU A 131 -15.73 0.66 -2.69
CA LEU A 131 -16.16 1.10 -1.36
C LEU A 131 -17.33 2.08 -1.48
N ALA A 132 -17.26 3.07 -2.37
CA ALA A 132 -18.36 4.02 -2.56
C ALA A 132 -19.65 3.29 -2.95
N ALA A 133 -19.57 2.29 -3.85
CA ALA A 133 -20.69 1.45 -4.23
C ALA A 133 -21.23 0.59 -3.06
N GLU A 134 -20.36 0.08 -2.18
CA GLU A 134 -20.76 -0.66 -0.98
C GLU A 134 -21.43 0.26 0.05
N VAL A 135 -20.87 1.44 0.30
CA VAL A 135 -21.42 2.47 1.19
C VAL A 135 -22.81 2.89 0.70
N LEU A 136 -22.98 3.15 -0.60
CA LEU A 136 -24.28 3.48 -1.18
C LEU A 136 -25.31 2.34 -1.01
N ARG A 137 -24.91 1.08 -1.21
CA ARG A 137 -25.79 -0.08 -0.97
C ARG A 137 -26.21 -0.20 0.49
N ARG A 138 -25.34 0.18 1.44
CA ARG A 138 -25.62 0.15 2.88
C ARG A 138 -26.32 1.41 3.40
N ALA A 139 -26.33 2.49 2.62
CA ALA A 139 -26.82 3.81 3.05
C ALA A 139 -28.26 3.76 3.58
N VAL A 140 -29.16 3.04 2.90
CA VAL A 140 -30.58 2.92 3.32
C VAL A 140 -30.71 2.25 4.69
N LYS A 141 -29.93 1.17 4.93
CA LYS A 141 -29.93 0.45 6.21
C LYS A 141 -29.37 1.32 7.34
N ILE A 142 -28.28 2.04 7.06
CA ILE A 142 -27.63 2.94 8.02
C ILE A 142 -28.53 4.14 8.33
N GLU A 143 -29.20 4.72 7.34
CA GLU A 143 -30.13 5.85 7.53
C GLU A 143 -31.32 5.43 8.39
N HIS A 144 -31.90 4.26 8.12
CA HIS A 144 -33.00 3.71 8.91
C HIS A 144 -32.58 3.50 10.37
N ALA A 145 -31.45 2.84 10.61
CA ALA A 145 -30.89 2.65 11.95
C ALA A 145 -30.59 3.98 12.64
N THR A 146 -30.00 4.94 11.91
CA THR A 146 -29.69 6.28 12.42
C THR A 146 -30.96 7.03 12.81
N ARG A 147 -32.03 6.93 12.02
CA ARG A 147 -33.33 7.54 12.32
C ARG A 147 -33.95 6.95 13.58
N GLN A 148 -33.91 5.62 13.73
CA GLN A 148 -34.40 4.93 14.92
C GLN A 148 -33.59 5.33 16.17
N GLN A 149 -32.26 5.30 16.09
CA GLN A 149 -31.38 5.67 17.20
C GLN A 149 -31.47 7.15 17.58
N ARG A 150 -31.75 8.04 16.63
CA ARG A 150 -31.91 9.48 16.88
C ARG A 150 -33.31 9.88 17.33
N ALA A 151 -34.32 9.04 17.13
CA ALA A 151 -35.71 9.35 17.50
C ALA A 151 -35.88 9.77 18.97
N PRO A 152 -35.23 9.12 19.97
CA PRO A 152 -35.32 9.54 21.37
C PRO A 152 -34.70 10.91 21.68
N TYR A 153 -33.86 11.44 20.78
CA TYR A 153 -33.13 12.70 20.94
C TYR A 153 -33.66 13.82 20.03
N SER A 154 -34.83 13.61 19.41
CA SER A 154 -35.46 14.60 18.55
C SER A 154 -35.66 15.94 19.28
N GLY A 155 -35.36 17.04 18.62
CA GLY A 155 -35.50 18.40 19.17
C GLY A 155 -34.40 18.84 20.15
N ARG A 156 -33.42 17.98 20.48
CA ARG A 156 -32.36 18.30 21.46
C ARG A 156 -31.10 18.93 20.86
N GLY A 157 -31.13 19.33 19.58
CA GLY A 157 -30.02 20.03 18.92
C GLY A 157 -28.77 19.18 18.67
N PHE A 158 -28.88 17.86 18.61
CA PHE A 158 -27.74 17.00 18.31
C PHE A 158 -27.22 17.23 16.89
N PRO A 159 -25.89 17.30 16.69
CA PRO A 159 -25.30 17.53 15.37
C PRO A 159 -25.72 16.44 14.39
N LYS A 160 -25.96 16.82 13.15
CA LYS A 160 -26.27 15.92 12.04
C LYS A 160 -24.98 15.30 11.49
N PRO A 161 -25.01 14.06 10.98
CA PRO A 161 -23.90 13.52 10.21
C PRO A 161 -23.54 14.47 9.05
N GLY A 162 -22.26 14.83 8.91
CA GLY A 162 -21.81 15.80 7.91
C GLY A 162 -21.88 17.27 8.36
N GLU A 163 -22.29 17.54 9.60
CA GLU A 163 -22.24 18.88 10.18
C GLU A 163 -20.83 19.18 10.69
N ASP A 164 -20.11 20.04 9.95
CA ASP A 164 -18.78 20.54 10.28
C ASP A 164 -18.72 22.03 9.94
N PRO A 165 -19.02 22.91 10.91
CA PRO A 165 -19.10 24.35 10.66
C PRO A 165 -17.77 24.93 10.17
N GLU A 166 -16.64 24.39 10.63
CA GLU A 166 -15.32 24.89 10.27
C GLU A 166 -14.98 24.54 8.82
N LEU A 167 -15.14 23.28 8.42
CA LEU A 167 -14.92 22.88 7.03
C LEU A 167 -15.93 23.55 6.08
N MET A 168 -17.18 23.73 6.52
CA MET A 168 -18.19 24.45 5.74
C MET A 168 -17.79 25.91 5.53
N THR A 169 -17.25 26.57 6.56
CA THR A 169 -16.76 27.95 6.45
C THR A 169 -15.61 28.03 5.45
N ILE A 170 -14.62 27.13 5.55
CA ILE A 170 -13.48 27.07 4.62
C ILE A 170 -13.95 26.94 3.16
N VAL A 171 -14.90 26.04 2.90
CA VAL A 171 -15.38 25.81 1.52
C VAL A 171 -16.23 26.98 1.03
N LYS A 172 -17.09 27.57 1.87
CA LYS A 172 -17.88 28.77 1.54
C LYS A 172 -16.97 29.95 1.22
N ASP A 173 -16.00 30.25 2.07
CA ASP A 173 -15.06 31.36 1.87
C ASP A 173 -14.30 31.22 0.53
N ALA A 174 -13.96 29.99 0.14
CA ALA A 174 -13.28 29.73 -1.13
C ALA A 174 -14.19 29.87 -2.36
N LEU A 175 -15.47 29.49 -2.26
CA LEU A 175 -16.38 29.33 -3.40
C LEU A 175 -17.43 30.43 -3.54
N ASP A 176 -17.79 31.16 -2.49
CA ASP A 176 -18.93 32.08 -2.47
C ASP A 176 -18.88 33.13 -3.59
N LYS A 177 -17.69 33.62 -3.93
CA LYS A 177 -17.49 34.59 -5.03
C LYS A 177 -17.69 34.01 -6.44
N TYR A 178 -17.71 32.68 -6.57
CA TYR A 178 -17.93 31.95 -7.82
C TYR A 178 -19.32 31.32 -7.90
N LEU A 179 -20.04 31.27 -6.78
CA LEU A 179 -21.37 30.71 -6.69
C LEU A 179 -22.41 31.81 -6.92
N GLY A 180 -23.19 31.69 -8.00
CA GLY A 180 -24.27 32.65 -8.28
C GLY A 180 -25.41 32.62 -7.25
N THR A 181 -25.60 31.49 -6.57
CA THR A 181 -26.52 31.32 -5.44
C THR A 181 -25.93 30.29 -4.47
N PRO A 182 -26.06 30.51 -3.15
CA PRO A 182 -25.56 29.55 -2.17
C PRO A 182 -26.35 28.24 -2.26
N PRO A 183 -25.67 27.08 -2.32
CA PRO A 183 -26.33 25.78 -2.26
C PRO A 183 -27.17 25.62 -0.98
N PRO A 184 -28.27 24.84 -1.03
CA PRO A 184 -29.03 24.49 0.18
C PRO A 184 -28.18 23.77 1.23
N ASP A 185 -28.54 23.90 2.51
CA ASP A 185 -27.79 23.30 3.64
C ASP A 185 -27.61 21.78 3.52
N GLU A 186 -28.59 21.07 2.96
CA GLU A 186 -28.50 19.63 2.71
C GLU A 186 -27.41 19.27 1.69
N VAL A 187 -27.21 20.12 0.68
CA VAL A 187 -26.14 19.96 -0.32
C VAL A 187 -24.78 20.22 0.32
N TRP A 188 -24.68 21.24 1.17
CA TRP A 188 -23.46 21.51 1.94
C TRP A 188 -23.10 20.35 2.87
N GLN A 189 -24.05 19.85 3.66
CA GLN A 189 -23.84 18.71 4.55
C GLN A 189 -23.38 17.46 3.79
N ARG A 190 -23.96 17.21 2.61
CA ARG A 190 -23.55 16.11 1.73
C ARG A 190 -22.12 16.29 1.21
N LEU A 191 -21.75 17.49 0.75
CA LEU A 191 -20.40 17.79 0.28
C LEU A 191 -19.36 17.59 1.39
N ILE A 192 -19.61 18.13 2.58
CA ILE A 192 -18.74 17.98 3.76
C ILE A 192 -18.58 16.51 4.15
N GLN A 193 -19.68 15.76 4.15
CA GLN A 193 -19.65 14.32 4.38
C GLN A 193 -18.78 13.60 3.34
N GLN A 194 -18.89 13.96 2.06
CA GLN A 194 -18.07 13.39 0.98
C GLN A 194 -16.58 13.73 1.13
N ILE A 195 -16.24 14.98 1.48
CA ILE A 195 -14.85 15.40 1.74
C ILE A 195 -14.26 14.60 2.90
N ARG A 196 -14.96 14.49 4.04
CA ARG A 196 -14.48 13.71 5.19
C ARG A 196 -14.34 12.23 4.87
N GLN A 197 -15.27 11.66 4.10
CA GLN A 197 -15.15 10.29 3.60
C GLN A 197 -13.86 10.15 2.78
N TYR A 198 -13.64 11.03 1.81
CA TYR A 198 -12.43 11.02 0.97
C TYR A 198 -11.13 11.10 1.79
N LEU A 199 -11.04 12.02 2.75
CA LEU A 199 -9.87 12.16 3.64
C LEU A 199 -9.63 10.90 4.49
N THR A 200 -10.70 10.23 4.92
CA THR A 200 -10.58 8.98 5.68
C THR A 200 -9.99 7.84 4.83
N LEU A 201 -10.26 7.85 3.51
CA LEU A 201 -9.74 6.84 2.58
C LEU A 201 -8.27 7.00 2.29
N GLU A 202 -7.75 8.23 2.30
CA GLU A 202 -6.33 8.47 2.07
C GLU A 202 -5.45 7.77 3.11
N ASN A 203 -5.93 7.63 4.36
CA ASN A 203 -5.25 6.83 5.37
C ASN A 203 -5.22 5.33 5.04
N LYS A 204 -6.19 4.82 4.26
CA LYS A 204 -6.26 3.41 3.83
C LYS A 204 -5.31 3.10 2.68
N ARG A 205 -4.86 4.11 1.93
CA ARG A 205 -3.82 3.98 0.89
C ARG A 205 -2.59 3.28 1.42
N LYS A 206 -2.11 3.64 2.62
CA LYS A 206 -0.91 3.06 3.24
C LYS A 206 -1.01 1.54 3.40
N ASN A 207 -2.19 1.05 3.79
CA ASN A 207 -2.45 -0.38 3.95
C ASN A 207 -2.52 -1.09 2.59
N LEU A 208 -3.20 -0.47 1.62
CA LEU A 208 -3.28 -0.99 0.25
C LEU A 208 -1.91 -1.05 -0.41
N VAL A 209 -1.06 -0.03 -0.22
CA VAL A 209 0.30 -0.02 -0.79
C VAL A 209 1.14 -1.12 -0.16
N GLY A 210 1.06 -1.35 1.15
CA GLY A 210 1.81 -2.44 1.81
C GLY A 210 1.44 -3.81 1.25
N GLU A 211 0.20 -4.25 1.49
CA GLU A 211 -0.24 -5.59 1.08
C GLU A 211 -0.43 -5.72 -0.43
N GLY A 212 -0.86 -4.65 -1.11
CA GLY A 212 -1.03 -4.62 -2.55
C GLY A 212 0.30 -4.70 -3.29
N PHE A 213 1.39 -4.18 -2.74
CA PHE A 213 2.71 -4.33 -3.36
C PHE A 213 3.13 -5.80 -3.46
N GLU A 214 2.92 -6.58 -2.39
CA GLU A 214 3.17 -8.02 -2.37
C GLU A 214 2.28 -8.76 -3.39
N ASP A 215 0.99 -8.41 -3.45
CA ASP A 215 0.02 -9.03 -4.37
C ASP A 215 0.36 -8.73 -5.84
N VAL A 216 0.74 -7.49 -6.15
CA VAL A 216 1.14 -7.07 -7.50
C VAL A 216 2.44 -7.73 -7.92
N LEU A 217 3.44 -7.80 -7.04
CA LEU A 217 4.69 -8.51 -7.35
C LEU A 217 4.45 -9.99 -7.61
N ALA A 218 3.62 -10.65 -6.79
CA ALA A 218 3.28 -12.05 -7.00
C ALA A 218 2.63 -12.28 -8.37
N GLU A 219 1.71 -11.39 -8.77
CA GLU A 219 1.04 -11.52 -10.07
C GLU A 219 1.98 -11.24 -11.25
N ILE A 220 2.85 -10.23 -11.14
CA ILE A 220 3.86 -9.92 -12.15
C ILE A 220 4.80 -11.13 -12.35
N VAL A 221 5.32 -11.70 -11.26
CA VAL A 221 6.21 -12.87 -11.35
C VAL A 221 5.51 -14.04 -12.03
N ARG A 222 4.25 -14.34 -11.67
CA ARG A 222 3.47 -15.43 -12.30
C ARG A 222 3.27 -15.20 -13.80
N ARG A 223 2.99 -13.97 -14.21
CA ARG A 223 2.71 -13.65 -15.62
C ARG A 223 3.98 -13.65 -16.46
N THR A 224 5.03 -12.99 -15.96
CA THR A 224 6.31 -12.89 -16.67
C THR A 224 7.03 -14.25 -16.73
N CYS A 225 6.92 -15.07 -15.70
CA CYS A 225 7.61 -16.36 -15.63
C CYS A 225 6.68 -17.57 -15.89
N SER A 226 5.60 -17.38 -16.65
CA SER A 226 4.56 -18.41 -16.88
C SER A 226 5.05 -19.69 -17.56
N ALA A 227 6.18 -19.63 -18.27
CA ALA A 227 6.81 -20.80 -18.90
C ALA A 227 7.65 -21.64 -17.92
N SER A 228 8.00 -21.10 -16.75
CA SER A 228 8.81 -21.78 -15.74
C SER A 228 7.91 -22.43 -14.68
N PRO A 229 8.25 -23.63 -14.15
CA PRO A 229 7.47 -24.28 -13.09
C PRO A 229 7.73 -23.59 -11.73
N LEU A 230 7.19 -22.39 -11.56
CA LEU A 230 7.29 -21.58 -10.35
C LEU A 230 6.03 -21.71 -9.50
N ASP A 231 6.18 -21.99 -8.21
CA ASP A 231 5.11 -21.81 -7.23
C ASP A 231 5.33 -20.49 -6.49
N VAL A 232 4.49 -19.49 -6.83
CA VAL A 232 4.60 -18.10 -6.35
C VAL A 232 3.48 -17.81 -5.36
N ARG A 233 3.84 -17.52 -4.11
CA ARG A 233 2.87 -17.31 -3.02
C ARG A 233 3.18 -16.07 -2.19
N ALA A 234 2.22 -15.15 -2.10
CA ALA A 234 2.32 -13.99 -1.21
C ALA A 234 1.89 -14.34 0.23
N ARG A 235 2.56 -13.75 1.22
CA ARG A 235 2.22 -13.80 2.65
C ARG A 235 2.03 -15.21 3.23
N ARG A 236 2.81 -16.19 2.79
CA ARG A 236 2.74 -17.55 3.35
C ARG A 236 3.45 -17.61 4.68
N LEU A 237 2.94 -18.46 5.57
CA LEU A 237 3.68 -18.84 6.76
C LEU A 237 4.96 -19.56 6.32
N LEU A 238 6.07 -19.28 7.00
CA LEU A 238 7.37 -19.87 6.69
C LEU A 238 7.32 -21.40 6.65
N GLN A 239 6.67 -22.00 7.65
CA GLN A 239 6.46 -23.45 7.77
C GLN A 239 5.62 -24.07 6.64
N ASP A 240 4.84 -23.26 5.90
CA ASP A 240 4.05 -23.73 4.76
C ASP A 240 4.85 -23.69 3.44
N ILE A 241 6.11 -23.24 3.51
CA ILE A 241 7.05 -23.23 2.39
C ILE A 241 7.87 -24.53 2.48
N PRO A 242 8.02 -25.30 1.39
CA PRO A 242 8.78 -26.53 1.40
C PRO A 242 10.22 -26.35 1.93
N GLY A 243 10.62 -27.27 2.83
CA GLY A 243 11.95 -27.31 3.43
C GLY A 243 12.20 -26.31 4.55
N PHE A 244 11.14 -25.86 5.23
CA PHE A 244 11.20 -25.10 6.47
C PHE A 244 10.41 -25.79 7.58
N ASN A 245 11.01 -25.84 8.77
CA ASN A 245 10.40 -26.39 9.97
C ASN A 245 9.33 -25.47 10.56
N PRO A 246 8.36 -26.03 11.30
CA PRO A 246 7.46 -25.22 12.12
C PRO A 246 8.22 -24.44 13.20
N PRO A 247 7.73 -23.26 13.59
CA PRO A 247 8.32 -22.46 14.66
C PRO A 247 8.23 -23.20 16.00
N LYS A 248 9.06 -22.83 16.96
CA LYS A 248 9.01 -23.43 18.29
C LYS A 248 7.70 -23.05 18.99
N LYS A 249 7.30 -23.85 19.97
CA LYS A 249 6.10 -23.61 20.77
C LYS A 249 6.16 -22.21 21.39
N ASN A 250 5.12 -21.40 21.17
CA ASN A 250 4.96 -20.00 21.61
C ASN A 250 5.74 -18.93 20.81
N GLU A 251 6.44 -19.28 19.73
CA GLU A 251 6.98 -18.27 18.81
C GLU A 251 5.89 -17.72 17.89
N LYS A 252 5.99 -16.42 17.56
CA LYS A 252 5.06 -15.77 16.64
C LYS A 252 5.27 -16.35 15.24
N PRO A 253 4.22 -16.78 14.52
CA PRO A 253 4.38 -17.28 13.16
C PRO A 253 4.98 -16.22 12.24
N ASN A 254 6.09 -16.55 11.57
CA ASN A 254 6.72 -15.67 10.60
C ASN A 254 6.07 -15.83 9.22
N LYS A 255 5.73 -14.71 8.58
CA LYS A 255 5.15 -14.67 7.23
C LYS A 255 6.17 -14.09 6.28
N VAL A 256 6.43 -14.80 5.20
CA VAL A 256 7.27 -14.31 4.10
C VAL A 256 6.40 -13.48 3.17
N ASP A 257 6.80 -12.24 2.89
CA ASP A 257 6.03 -11.31 2.04
C ASP A 257 5.73 -11.94 0.67
N LEU A 258 6.74 -12.55 0.04
CA LEU A 258 6.59 -13.35 -1.17
C LEU A 258 7.57 -14.53 -1.19
N ALA A 259 7.07 -15.73 -1.48
CA ALA A 259 7.87 -16.94 -1.67
C ALA A 259 7.77 -17.40 -3.13
N ILE A 260 8.92 -17.65 -3.76
CA ILE A 260 9.02 -18.22 -5.10
C ILE A 260 9.76 -19.55 -4.96
N VAL A 261 9.07 -20.64 -5.22
CA VAL A 261 9.62 -21.99 -5.07
C VAL A 261 9.85 -22.60 -6.45
N ARG A 262 11.10 -22.95 -6.73
CA ARG A 262 11.57 -23.75 -7.87
C ARG A 262 12.00 -25.13 -7.40
N PRO A 263 12.07 -26.14 -8.29
CA PRO A 263 12.64 -27.44 -7.94
C PRO A 263 14.06 -27.37 -7.37
N SER A 264 14.88 -26.43 -7.85
CA SER A 264 16.29 -26.28 -7.49
C SER A 264 16.57 -25.24 -6.41
N MET A 265 15.66 -24.28 -6.18
CA MET A 265 15.92 -23.10 -5.35
C MET A 265 14.65 -22.54 -4.75
N ARG A 266 14.73 -22.06 -3.51
CA ARG A 266 13.69 -21.26 -2.87
C ARG A 266 14.17 -19.82 -2.82
N THR A 267 13.34 -18.88 -3.23
CA THR A 267 13.62 -17.44 -3.12
C THR A 267 12.61 -16.84 -2.17
N LEU A 268 13.08 -16.40 -1.01
CA LEU A 268 12.29 -15.67 -0.02
C LEU A 268 12.48 -14.18 -0.28
N VAL A 269 11.38 -13.47 -0.45
CA VAL A 269 11.39 -12.05 -0.80
C VAL A 269 10.80 -11.28 0.37
N THR A 270 11.53 -10.26 0.83
CA THR A 270 10.93 -9.18 1.60
C THR A 270 10.63 -8.01 0.67
N ALA A 271 9.38 -7.57 0.65
CA ALA A 271 8.88 -6.53 -0.23
C ALA A 271 8.43 -5.33 0.61
N LYS A 272 9.04 -4.17 0.40
CA LYS A 272 8.67 -2.94 1.10
C LYS A 272 8.63 -1.79 0.11
N TRP A 273 7.46 -1.18 -0.07
CA TRP A 273 7.30 -0.03 -0.97
C TRP A 273 8.30 1.09 -0.63
N SER A 274 8.37 1.45 0.64
CA SER A 274 9.40 2.30 1.21
C SER A 274 9.90 1.73 2.53
N VAL A 275 11.11 2.11 2.92
CA VAL A 275 11.81 1.60 4.08
C VAL A 275 11.82 2.68 5.15
N ARG A 276 11.67 2.28 6.42
CA ARG A 276 11.92 3.17 7.56
C ARG A 276 13.01 2.53 8.42
N ALA A 277 13.73 3.34 9.18
CA ALA A 277 14.90 2.88 9.95
C ALA A 277 14.56 1.77 10.98
N ASP A 278 13.35 1.79 11.54
CA ASP A 278 12.85 0.73 12.43
C ASP A 278 12.58 -0.58 11.69
N ARG A 279 12.05 -0.50 10.46
CA ARG A 279 11.75 -1.66 9.60
C ARG A 279 13.01 -2.34 9.06
N GLU A 280 14.10 -1.61 8.88
CA GLU A 280 15.38 -2.19 8.43
C GLU A 280 15.98 -3.19 9.42
N LYS A 281 15.79 -2.95 10.73
CA LYS A 281 16.30 -3.84 11.78
C LYS A 281 15.63 -5.22 11.71
N GLN A 282 14.38 -5.26 11.23
CA GLN A 282 13.62 -6.49 11.12
C GLN A 282 14.21 -7.45 10.08
N PHE A 283 14.84 -6.93 9.01
CA PHE A 283 15.37 -7.78 7.94
C PHE A 283 16.40 -8.81 8.40
N ALA A 284 17.26 -8.43 9.35
CA ALA A 284 18.28 -9.33 9.89
C ALA A 284 17.69 -10.37 10.85
N ALA A 285 16.66 -9.99 11.61
CA ALA A 285 15.93 -10.91 12.47
C ALA A 285 15.17 -11.95 11.61
N ASP A 286 14.41 -11.49 10.62
CA ASP A 286 13.68 -12.37 9.70
C ASP A 286 14.64 -13.32 8.96
N PHE A 287 15.78 -12.83 8.48
CA PHE A 287 16.79 -13.70 7.85
C PHE A 287 17.33 -14.76 8.81
N GLY A 288 17.62 -14.39 10.06
CA GLY A 288 18.05 -15.33 11.09
C GLY A 288 17.01 -16.41 11.36
N ASP A 289 15.74 -16.03 11.45
CA ASP A 289 14.62 -16.96 11.60
C ASP A 289 14.52 -17.91 10.40
N TYR A 290 14.69 -17.41 9.18
CA TYR A 290 14.67 -18.24 7.97
C TYR A 290 15.82 -19.25 7.95
N VAL A 291 17.03 -18.83 8.30
CA VAL A 291 18.18 -19.73 8.41
C VAL A 291 17.98 -20.79 9.48
N GLN A 292 17.40 -20.43 10.63
CA GLN A 292 17.13 -21.38 11.72
C GLN A 292 16.02 -22.38 11.36
N ALA A 293 15.02 -21.94 10.59
CA ALA A 293 13.91 -22.79 10.18
C ALA A 293 14.24 -23.72 9.01
N GLU A 294 15.26 -23.41 8.19
CA GLU A 294 15.67 -24.25 7.06
C GLU A 294 15.98 -25.68 7.52
N SER A 295 15.32 -26.67 6.91
CA SER A 295 15.37 -28.07 7.34
C SER A 295 16.09 -29.00 6.39
N ASP A 296 16.22 -28.61 5.11
CA ASP A 296 16.64 -29.52 4.05
C ASP A 296 18.15 -29.49 3.82
N GLY A 297 18.89 -28.61 4.53
CA GLY A 297 20.31 -28.38 4.31
C GLY A 297 20.59 -27.77 2.95
N LYS A 298 19.60 -27.13 2.33
CA LYS A 298 19.69 -26.56 0.98
C LYS A 298 19.74 -25.04 1.06
N PRO A 299 20.50 -24.37 0.17
CA PRO A 299 20.48 -22.92 0.12
C PRO A 299 19.09 -22.39 -0.25
N PHE A 300 18.85 -21.13 0.10
CA PHE A 300 17.75 -20.31 -0.40
C PHE A 300 18.29 -18.92 -0.69
N GLU A 301 17.63 -18.21 -1.61
CA GLU A 301 17.92 -16.80 -1.87
C GLU A 301 17.07 -15.93 -0.95
N TYR A 302 17.66 -14.84 -0.45
CA TYR A 302 16.93 -13.81 0.26
C TYR A 302 17.00 -12.51 -0.52
N VAL A 303 15.87 -12.03 -1.02
CA VAL A 303 15.79 -10.89 -1.94
C VAL A 303 15.01 -9.76 -1.31
N PHE A 304 15.49 -8.52 -1.49
CA PHE A 304 14.78 -7.33 -1.08
C PHE A 304 14.24 -6.59 -2.30
N VAL A 305 12.92 -6.36 -2.37
CA VAL A 305 12.27 -5.61 -3.46
C VAL A 305 11.65 -4.32 -2.92
N THR A 306 11.94 -3.17 -3.56
CA THR A 306 11.52 -1.86 -3.05
C THR A 306 11.35 -0.77 -4.11
N ASN A 307 10.62 0.29 -3.74
CA ASN A 307 10.54 1.57 -4.45
C ASN A 307 11.12 2.72 -3.60
N GLU A 308 12.13 2.43 -2.77
CA GLU A 308 12.79 3.41 -1.91
C GLU A 308 13.72 4.34 -2.70
N PHE A 309 13.62 5.65 -2.45
CA PHE A 309 14.48 6.67 -3.05
C PHE A 309 15.44 7.32 -2.04
N ASP A 310 15.39 6.98 -0.75
CA ASP A 310 16.41 7.43 0.19
C ASP A 310 17.75 6.72 -0.11
N PRO A 311 18.82 7.44 -0.51
CA PRO A 311 20.07 6.80 -0.87
C PRO A 311 20.74 6.15 0.35
N ALA A 312 20.55 6.66 1.56
CA ALA A 312 21.13 6.05 2.76
C ALA A 312 20.44 4.72 3.11
N ARG A 313 19.11 4.63 2.93
CA ARG A 313 18.36 3.38 3.15
C ARG A 313 18.74 2.32 2.11
N LEU A 314 18.83 2.71 0.83
CA LEU A 314 19.26 1.80 -0.23
C LEU A 314 20.71 1.32 -0.06
N MET A 315 21.63 2.21 0.31
CA MET A 315 23.03 1.83 0.56
C MET A 315 23.11 0.81 1.70
N ARG A 316 22.42 1.06 2.81
CA ARG A 316 22.38 0.12 3.94
C ARG A 316 21.85 -1.25 3.53
N ALA A 317 20.83 -1.32 2.68
CA ALA A 317 20.34 -2.59 2.16
C ALA A 317 21.37 -3.28 1.26
N CYS A 318 22.04 -2.55 0.36
CA CYS A 318 23.06 -3.10 -0.53
C CYS A 318 24.28 -3.63 0.22
N GLU A 319 24.70 -2.93 1.28
CA GLU A 319 25.91 -3.23 2.06
C GLU A 319 25.64 -4.15 3.25
N LYS A 320 24.37 -4.49 3.53
CA LYS A 320 24.02 -5.32 4.68
C LYS A 320 24.63 -6.71 4.53
N LEU A 321 25.49 -7.06 5.49
CA LEU A 321 26.10 -8.38 5.59
C LEU A 321 25.35 -9.26 6.59
N ALA A 322 25.31 -10.56 6.29
CA ALA A 322 25.10 -11.61 7.26
C ALA A 322 26.40 -12.41 7.32
N THR A 323 26.98 -12.52 8.53
CA THR A 323 28.36 -13.00 8.75
C THR A 323 29.38 -12.25 7.87
N ASN A 324 29.90 -12.86 6.81
CA ASN A 324 30.91 -12.31 5.90
C ASN A 324 30.45 -12.22 4.44
N ALA A 325 29.15 -12.37 4.18
CA ALA A 325 28.55 -12.29 2.85
C ALA A 325 27.36 -11.31 2.83
N PRO A 326 26.99 -10.76 1.65
CA PRO A 326 25.77 -9.98 1.52
C PRO A 326 24.55 -10.77 2.02
N MET A 327 23.75 -10.18 2.90
CA MET A 327 22.55 -10.81 3.45
C MET A 327 21.48 -11.00 2.37
N PHE A 328 21.30 -9.97 1.53
CA PHE A 328 20.41 -10.07 0.38
C PHE A 328 21.18 -10.55 -0.85
N THR A 329 20.76 -11.66 -1.44
CA THR A 329 21.25 -12.14 -2.73
C THR A 329 21.12 -11.04 -3.77
N HIS A 330 19.94 -10.43 -3.86
CA HIS A 330 19.68 -9.26 -4.69
C HIS A 330 18.94 -8.18 -3.91
N VAL A 331 19.33 -6.92 -4.15
CA VAL A 331 18.48 -5.76 -3.87
C VAL A 331 17.88 -5.33 -5.19
N VAL A 332 16.56 -5.28 -5.26
CA VAL A 332 15.79 -5.01 -6.47
C VAL A 332 15.02 -3.71 -6.27
N HIS A 333 15.30 -2.73 -7.12
CA HIS A 333 14.47 -1.53 -7.22
C HIS A 333 13.43 -1.72 -8.32
N ILE A 334 12.23 -1.19 -8.14
CA ILE A 334 11.16 -1.27 -9.15
C ILE A 334 11.64 -0.74 -10.50
N SER A 335 12.31 0.41 -10.52
CA SER A 335 12.99 0.91 -11.71
C SER A 335 14.32 1.57 -11.35
N THR A 336 15.44 1.01 -11.82
CA THR A 336 16.75 1.66 -11.64
C THR A 336 16.89 2.93 -12.48
N ASP A 337 16.13 3.02 -13.58
CA ASP A 337 16.10 4.22 -14.43
C ASP A 337 15.40 5.37 -13.72
N ALA A 338 14.36 5.10 -12.92
CA ALA A 338 13.75 6.09 -12.05
C ALA A 338 14.76 6.68 -11.05
N LEU A 339 15.59 5.82 -10.43
CA LEU A 339 16.66 6.27 -9.53
C LEU A 339 17.69 7.12 -10.27
N LYS A 340 18.14 6.66 -11.45
CA LYS A 340 19.08 7.41 -12.29
C LYS A 340 18.51 8.76 -12.65
N ALA A 341 17.25 8.86 -13.09
CA ALA A 341 16.61 10.14 -13.40
C ALA A 341 16.55 11.07 -12.16
N THR A 342 16.21 10.52 -10.99
CA THR A 342 16.09 11.28 -9.74
C THR A 342 17.43 11.78 -9.20
N TYR A 343 18.49 10.99 -9.39
CA TYR A 343 19.83 11.26 -8.85
C TYR A 343 20.76 11.94 -9.86
N SER A 344 20.38 11.98 -11.13
CA SER A 344 21.18 12.57 -12.20
C SER A 344 21.57 14.00 -11.87
N GLY A 345 22.86 14.31 -12.01
CA GLY A 345 23.41 15.64 -11.70
C GLY A 345 23.60 15.93 -10.20
N SER A 346 23.25 15.01 -9.29
CA SER A 346 23.51 15.19 -7.86
C SER A 346 25.02 15.11 -7.54
N LYS A 347 25.51 16.07 -6.75
CA LYS A 347 26.89 16.05 -6.22
C LYS A 347 27.00 15.21 -4.93
N GLU A 348 25.88 14.75 -4.38
CA GLU A 348 25.85 14.00 -3.13
C GLU A 348 26.54 12.64 -3.28
N PRO A 349 27.55 12.31 -2.44
CA PRO A 349 28.29 11.04 -2.53
C PRO A 349 27.39 9.81 -2.42
N SER A 350 26.36 9.87 -1.56
CA SER A 350 25.42 8.77 -1.35
C SER A 350 24.64 8.41 -2.62
N MET A 351 24.18 9.39 -3.38
CA MET A 351 23.45 9.18 -4.63
C MET A 351 24.34 8.61 -5.73
N ARG A 352 25.57 9.12 -5.85
CA ARG A 352 26.57 8.56 -6.77
C ARG A 352 26.87 7.10 -6.43
N ARG A 353 26.99 6.78 -5.15
CA ARG A 353 27.20 5.41 -4.67
C ARG A 353 26.05 4.47 -5.04
N ILE A 354 24.80 4.93 -5.01
CA ILE A 354 23.67 4.12 -5.50
C ILE A 354 23.79 3.85 -7.00
N VAL A 355 24.17 4.84 -7.81
CA VAL A 355 24.39 4.64 -9.26
C VAL A 355 25.50 3.60 -9.49
N GLU A 356 26.60 3.64 -8.74
CA GLU A 356 27.65 2.61 -8.78
C GLU A 356 27.13 1.22 -8.40
N PHE A 357 26.21 1.11 -7.43
CA PHE A 357 25.55 -0.18 -7.12
C PHE A 357 24.66 -0.67 -8.25
N ILE A 358 24.02 0.23 -9.00
CA ILE A 358 23.25 -0.13 -10.20
C ILE A 358 24.19 -0.69 -11.27
N ASP A 359 25.27 0.04 -11.56
CA ASP A 359 26.18 -0.31 -12.64
C ASP A 359 26.98 -1.59 -12.33
N SER A 360 27.33 -1.84 -11.07
CA SER A 360 27.96 -3.09 -10.63
C SER A 360 26.99 -4.28 -10.52
N GLY A 361 25.68 -4.06 -10.61
CA GLY A 361 24.66 -5.09 -10.46
C GLY A 361 24.38 -5.51 -9.02
N ARG A 362 24.84 -4.74 -8.02
CA ARG A 362 24.47 -4.95 -6.62
C ARG A 362 23.01 -4.57 -6.34
N LEU A 363 22.58 -3.47 -6.96
CA LEU A 363 21.19 -3.02 -7.04
C LEU A 363 20.70 -3.27 -8.48
N ILE A 364 19.64 -4.04 -8.67
CA ILE A 364 19.14 -4.38 -10.01
C ILE A 364 17.70 -3.90 -10.22
N SER A 365 17.29 -3.76 -11.48
CA SER A 365 15.90 -3.47 -11.83
C SER A 365 15.01 -4.69 -11.62
N LEU A 366 13.70 -4.45 -11.45
CA LEU A 366 12.68 -5.50 -11.46
C LEU A 366 12.76 -6.34 -12.74
N GLU A 367 12.93 -5.70 -13.90
CA GLU A 367 13.14 -6.36 -15.18
C GLU A 367 14.30 -7.37 -15.11
N ARG A 368 15.49 -6.92 -14.68
CA ARG A 368 16.67 -7.79 -14.63
C ARG A 368 16.46 -8.97 -13.69
N TRP A 369 15.81 -8.74 -12.55
CA TRP A 369 15.49 -9.81 -11.61
C TRP A 369 14.51 -10.84 -12.20
N LEU A 370 13.46 -10.39 -12.89
CA LEU A 370 12.52 -11.29 -13.57
C LEU A 370 13.20 -12.10 -14.67
N THR A 371 14.11 -11.51 -15.45
CA THR A 371 14.90 -12.24 -16.46
C THR A 371 15.79 -13.31 -15.82
N LEU A 372 16.37 -13.05 -14.64
CA LEU A 372 17.12 -14.06 -13.90
C LEU A 372 16.22 -15.21 -13.41
N LEU A 373 14.98 -14.91 -12.99
CA LEU A 373 14.02 -15.94 -12.59
C LEU A 373 13.54 -16.81 -13.77
N GLN A 374 13.52 -16.28 -14.99
CA GLN A 374 13.16 -17.04 -16.19
C GLN A 374 14.27 -17.98 -16.65
N THR A 375 15.53 -17.62 -16.40
CA THR A 375 16.72 -18.33 -16.93
C THR A 375 17.36 -19.32 -15.97
N ALA A 376 16.97 -19.28 -14.69
CA ALA A 376 17.46 -20.17 -13.64
C ALA A 376 16.41 -21.18 -13.18
#